data_AF-A0A838TA64-F1
#
_entry.id   AF-A0A838TA64-F1
#
_cell.length_a   1.000
_cell.length_b   1.000
_cell.length_c   1.000
_cell.angle_alpha   90.00
_cell.angle_beta   90.00
_cell.angle_gamma   90.00
#
_symmetry.space_group_name_H-M   'P 1'
#
loop_
_entity.id
_entity.type
_entity.pdbx_description
1 polymer ?
#
loop_
_entity_poly.entity_id
_entity_poly.type
_entity_poly.pdbx_seq_one_letter_code
_entity_poly.pdbx_strand_id
1 'polypeptide(L)'
;MQHTTINDVRICACDTSADSTIYSTVRGALLGSRFKSLDELKSVISIEYFNDNADTDSTIHGNSKVCIRDCSNGMEVVNVLASGISQGDIAAARDGDFWDHLSIIFRSPYAVSNRKDLERVFLLARFRPNLFGEGDVAFFSLAQASFRNINTADLAFANSRDTTEKGYINTFNHITAQAFITSCFSEELADFVGDIHERYYHPELILGKFTEKQIGDLDEGPVDNYVDLINNEWGQQIGKQLKVKYNINRETWWKPELVANYLNDLQHYYSWALQIGFKPFKPEDEQVTKFSRKMNAVMNRKSF
;
A
#
# COMPACT_ATOMS: atom_id res chain seq x y z
N MET A 1 19.17 15.84 0.97
CA MET A 1 18.14 16.23 -0.02
C MET A 1 16.97 16.78 0.76
N GLN A 2 16.53 17.99 0.45
CA GLN A 2 15.30 18.55 1.01
C GLN A 2 14.14 17.74 0.43
N HIS A 3 13.49 16.93 1.26
CA HIS A 3 12.20 16.35 0.92
C HIS A 3 11.20 17.50 0.92
N THR A 4 10.82 17.94 -0.27
CA THR A 4 9.70 18.86 -0.46
C THR A 4 8.43 18.06 -0.16
N THR A 5 7.89 18.22 1.05
CA THR A 5 6.55 17.76 1.38
C THR A 5 5.57 18.50 0.47
N ILE A 6 5.09 17.83 -0.58
CA ILE A 6 3.95 18.31 -1.36
C ILE A 6 2.70 17.99 -0.54
N ASN A 7 2.48 18.81 0.49
CA ASN A 7 1.16 18.96 1.09
C ASN A 7 0.29 19.69 0.07
N ASP A 8 -0.62 18.99 -0.58
CA ASP A 8 -1.94 19.50 -0.91
C ASP A 8 -2.79 18.31 -1.36
N VAL A 9 -3.92 18.09 -0.67
CA VAL A 9 -5.02 17.33 -1.26
C VAL A 9 -5.42 18.12 -2.50
N ARG A 10 -4.97 17.66 -3.67
CA ARG A 10 -5.29 18.33 -4.93
C ARG A 10 -6.71 17.95 -5.28
N ILE A 11 -7.56 18.97 -5.36
CA ILE A 11 -8.90 18.81 -5.91
C ILE A 11 -8.72 18.65 -7.41
N CYS A 12 -8.95 17.44 -7.90
CA CYS A 12 -9.00 17.18 -9.32
C CYS A 12 -10.41 17.41 -9.85
N ALA A 13 -10.53 17.95 -11.06
CA ALA A 13 -11.79 17.95 -11.79
C ALA A 13 -12.01 16.54 -12.37
N CYS A 14 -12.51 15.60 -11.56
CA CYS A 14 -13.07 14.38 -12.12
C CYS A 14 -14.36 14.74 -12.85
N ASP A 15 -14.47 14.38 -14.12
CA ASP A 15 -15.68 14.59 -14.89
C ASP A 15 -16.83 13.86 -14.18
N THR A 16 -17.78 14.62 -13.61
CA THR A 16 -19.03 14.08 -13.07
C THR A 16 -20.00 13.68 -14.18
N SER A 17 -19.53 13.59 -15.43
CA SER A 17 -20.33 13.13 -16.55
C SER A 17 -20.65 11.65 -16.34
N ALA A 18 -21.91 11.38 -16.02
CA ALA A 18 -22.53 10.07 -16.13
C ALA A 18 -22.60 9.65 -17.62
N ASP A 19 -21.45 9.53 -18.27
CA ASP A 19 -21.36 9.03 -19.64
C ASP A 19 -20.87 7.58 -19.61
N SER A 20 -21.63 6.74 -20.30
CA SER A 20 -21.67 5.29 -20.16
C SER A 20 -20.51 4.62 -20.89
N THR A 21 -19.29 4.86 -20.43
CA THR A 21 -18.15 4.00 -20.76
C THR A 21 -17.92 3.02 -19.60
N ILE A 22 -17.46 1.82 -19.95
CA ILE A 22 -17.45 0.59 -19.14
C ILE A 22 -16.57 0.69 -17.86
N TYR A 23 -15.98 1.85 -17.58
CA TYR A 23 -15.02 2.08 -16.49
C TYR A 23 -15.52 3.02 -15.38
N SER A 24 -16.83 3.27 -15.29
CA SER A 24 -17.46 4.06 -14.22
C SER A 24 -17.43 3.43 -12.81
N THR A 25 -16.67 2.35 -12.62
CA THR A 25 -16.63 1.55 -11.39
C THR A 25 -15.47 1.87 -10.45
N VAL A 26 -14.51 2.71 -10.86
CA VAL A 26 -13.35 3.02 -10.03
C VAL A 26 -13.63 4.27 -9.17
N ARG A 27 -13.90 4.03 -7.88
CA ARG A 27 -14.14 5.09 -6.89
C ARG A 27 -13.02 5.10 -5.84
N GLY A 28 -11.76 5.24 -6.25
CA GLY A 28 -10.60 5.25 -5.37
C GLY A 28 -9.80 3.96 -5.49
N ALA A 29 -9.93 3.04 -4.53
CA ALA A 29 -9.18 1.78 -4.54
C ALA A 29 -9.23 1.07 -5.91
N LEU A 30 -8.06 0.65 -6.38
CA LEU A 30 -7.89 -0.09 -7.61
C LEU A 30 -7.81 -1.59 -7.34
N LEU A 31 -8.44 -2.39 -8.18
CA LEU A 31 -8.42 -3.84 -8.10
C LEU A 31 -7.70 -4.41 -9.32
N GLY A 32 -6.42 -4.79 -9.16
CA GLY A 32 -5.52 -5.22 -10.23
C GLY A 32 -6.09 -6.35 -11.10
N SER A 33 -6.79 -7.29 -10.46
CA SER A 33 -7.48 -8.40 -11.11
C SER A 33 -8.50 -8.00 -12.17
N ARG A 34 -8.99 -6.75 -12.15
CA ARG A 34 -9.98 -6.22 -13.09
C ARG A 34 -9.39 -5.58 -14.34
N PHE A 35 -8.10 -5.32 -14.36
CA PHE A 35 -7.39 -4.85 -15.56
C PHE A 35 -6.88 -6.03 -16.38
N LYS A 36 -7.08 -5.94 -17.69
CA LYS A 36 -6.67 -6.92 -18.72
C LYS A 36 -5.37 -6.50 -19.40
N SER A 37 -4.95 -5.25 -19.25
CA SER A 37 -3.69 -4.74 -19.80
C SER A 37 -3.23 -3.47 -19.08
N LEU A 38 -1.95 -3.13 -19.27
CA LEU A 38 -1.38 -1.86 -18.82
C LEU A 38 -2.05 -0.65 -19.50
N ASP A 39 -2.50 -0.79 -20.75
CA ASP A 39 -3.19 0.31 -21.45
C ASP A 39 -4.59 0.56 -20.87
N GLU A 40 -5.28 -0.49 -20.42
CA GLU A 40 -6.54 -0.33 -19.69
C GLU A 40 -6.31 0.39 -18.36
N LEU A 41 -5.26 0.05 -17.62
CA LEU A 41 -4.90 0.75 -16.40
C LEU A 41 -4.57 2.24 -16.65
N LYS A 42 -3.79 2.54 -17.69
CA LYS A 42 -3.47 3.93 -18.09
C LYS A 42 -4.68 4.75 -18.53
N SER A 43 -5.82 4.12 -18.82
CA SER A 43 -7.07 4.84 -19.08
C SER A 43 -7.73 5.35 -17.79
N VAL A 44 -7.34 4.80 -16.65
CA VAL A 44 -7.84 5.16 -15.31
C VAL A 44 -6.86 6.06 -14.56
N ILE A 45 -5.55 5.81 -14.69
CA ILE A 45 -4.50 6.56 -14.00
C ILE A 45 -3.59 7.31 -14.98
N SER A 46 -3.02 8.43 -14.53
CA SER A 46 -1.95 9.12 -15.26
C SER A 46 -0.59 8.58 -14.83
N ILE A 47 0.29 8.30 -15.78
CA ILE A 47 1.67 7.89 -15.54
C ILE A 47 2.60 8.79 -16.35
N GLU A 48 3.39 9.62 -15.66
CA GLU A 48 4.32 10.56 -16.26
C GLU A 48 5.75 10.21 -15.87
N TYR A 49 6.59 9.89 -16.86
CA TYR A 49 7.99 9.58 -16.64
C TYR A 49 8.85 10.83 -16.83
N PHE A 50 9.73 11.08 -15.87
CA PHE A 50 10.72 12.14 -15.91
C PHE A 50 12.09 11.48 -15.95
N ASN A 51 12.60 11.29 -17.15
CA ASN A 51 13.94 10.74 -17.38
C ASN A 51 14.88 11.90 -17.68
N ASP A 52 15.97 12.00 -16.92
CA ASP A 52 17.10 12.83 -17.34
C ASP A 52 17.71 12.17 -18.59
N ASN A 53 17.56 12.81 -19.75
CA ASN A 53 18.23 12.39 -20.98
C ASN A 53 19.74 12.55 -20.80
N ALA A 54 20.41 11.49 -20.38
CA ALA A 54 21.85 11.34 -20.56
C ALA A 54 22.08 10.13 -21.46
N ASP A 55 22.26 10.42 -22.74
CA ASP A 55 22.67 9.53 -23.82
C ASP A 55 24.15 9.09 -23.65
N THR A 56 24.57 8.83 -22.41
CA THR A 56 25.96 8.55 -22.06
C THR A 56 26.04 7.33 -21.17
N ASP A 57 26.47 6.27 -21.84
CA ASP A 57 27.25 5.14 -21.33
C ASP A 57 27.82 5.34 -19.92
N SER A 58 27.50 4.38 -19.05
CA SER A 58 28.09 4.13 -17.74
C SER A 58 27.92 5.19 -16.63
N THR A 59 27.23 4.74 -15.58
CA THR A 59 27.19 5.28 -14.21
C THR A 59 26.22 6.43 -13.92
N ILE A 60 25.16 6.07 -13.18
CA ILE A 60 24.25 6.91 -12.37
C ILE A 60 22.99 7.42 -13.11
N HIS A 61 21.95 6.57 -13.12
CA HIS A 61 20.53 6.92 -13.32
C HIS A 61 19.99 7.80 -12.16
N GLY A 62 20.71 8.84 -11.76
CA GLY A 62 20.58 9.46 -10.44
C GLY A 62 19.28 10.21 -10.14
N ASN A 63 18.48 10.53 -11.17
CA ASN A 63 17.34 11.46 -11.05
C ASN A 63 16.07 11.01 -11.77
N SER A 64 16.02 9.82 -12.36
CA SER A 64 14.77 9.36 -13.00
C SER A 64 13.68 9.23 -11.96
N LYS A 65 12.45 9.59 -12.32
CA LYS A 65 11.28 9.39 -11.48
C LYS A 65 10.05 9.17 -12.34
N VAL A 66 9.09 8.45 -11.80
CA VAL A 66 7.74 8.34 -12.37
C VAL A 66 6.77 9.02 -11.41
N CYS A 67 5.81 9.75 -11.95
CA CYS A 67 4.70 10.32 -11.20
C CYS A 67 3.42 9.65 -11.65
N ILE A 68 2.72 9.03 -10.69
CA ILE A 68 1.50 8.28 -10.92
C ILE A 68 0.38 9.00 -10.20
N ARG A 69 -0.75 9.24 -10.89
CA ARG A 69 -1.88 9.97 -10.34
C ARG A 69 -3.17 9.21 -10.57
N ASP A 70 -3.99 9.15 -9.53
CA ASP A 70 -5.35 8.66 -9.59
C ASP A 70 -6.27 9.74 -9.02
N CYS A 71 -7.41 9.96 -9.69
CA CYS A 71 -8.37 10.97 -9.32
C CYS A 71 -9.73 10.32 -9.15
N SER A 72 -10.28 10.42 -7.93
CA SER A 72 -11.59 9.87 -7.63
C SER A 72 -12.39 10.77 -6.70
N ASN A 73 -13.64 11.06 -7.10
CA ASN A 73 -14.60 11.86 -6.33
C ASN A 73 -14.01 13.20 -5.84
N GLY A 74 -13.31 13.90 -6.73
CA GLY A 74 -12.70 15.20 -6.48
C GLY A 74 -11.46 15.16 -5.60
N MET A 75 -10.96 13.97 -5.24
CA MET A 75 -9.70 13.78 -4.53
C MET A 75 -8.67 13.16 -5.47
N GLU A 76 -7.51 13.77 -5.56
CA GLU A 76 -6.34 13.22 -6.24
C GLU A 76 -5.37 12.60 -5.23
N VAL A 77 -4.87 11.42 -5.57
CA VAL A 77 -3.67 10.84 -4.95
C VAL A 77 -2.53 10.87 -5.96
N VAL A 78 -1.33 11.15 -5.46
CA VAL A 78 -0.12 11.30 -6.29
C VAL A 78 1.01 10.52 -5.65
N ASN A 79 1.51 9.51 -6.35
CA ASN A 79 2.75 8.84 -5.98
C ASN A 79 3.91 9.36 -6.84
N VAL A 80 5.09 9.54 -6.24
CA VAL A 80 6.32 9.90 -6.96
C VAL A 80 7.42 8.90 -6.63
N LEU A 81 7.49 7.83 -7.42
CA LEU A 81 8.55 6.83 -7.29
C LEU A 81 9.81 7.32 -8.02
N ALA A 82 10.86 7.63 -7.25
CA ALA A 82 12.14 8.08 -7.79
C ALA A 82 13.23 6.99 -7.75
N SER A 83 14.23 7.14 -8.63
CA SER A 83 15.50 6.42 -8.53
C SER A 83 16.11 6.64 -7.15
N GLY A 84 16.54 5.54 -6.56
CA GLY A 84 17.09 5.50 -5.23
C GLY A 84 17.45 4.07 -4.90
N ILE A 85 17.84 3.82 -3.65
CA ILE A 85 18.20 2.48 -3.18
C ILE A 85 17.04 1.51 -3.49
N SER A 86 17.26 0.53 -4.36
CA SER A 86 16.37 -0.63 -4.54
C SER A 86 16.81 -1.76 -3.61
N GLN A 87 15.95 -2.72 -3.30
CA GLN A 87 16.36 -3.91 -2.56
C GLN A 87 17.24 -4.85 -3.41
N GLY A 88 17.22 -4.74 -4.75
CA GLY A 88 18.09 -5.49 -5.66
C GLY A 88 19.55 -5.02 -5.63
N ASP A 89 19.79 -3.71 -5.51
CA ASP A 89 21.13 -3.11 -5.28
C ASP A 89 21.77 -3.55 -3.94
N ILE A 90 20.97 -4.23 -3.14
CA ILE A 90 21.21 -4.65 -1.77
C ILE A 90 21.35 -6.19 -1.66
N ALA A 91 20.98 -6.95 -2.69
CA ALA A 91 20.94 -8.41 -2.67
C ALA A 91 21.98 -9.05 -3.62
N ALA A 92 23.26 -8.98 -3.23
CA ALA A 92 24.26 -9.98 -3.60
C ALA A 92 24.44 -11.00 -2.46
N ALA A 93 23.34 -11.56 -1.93
CA ALA A 93 23.37 -12.64 -0.93
C ALA A 93 21.98 -13.29 -0.72
N ARG A 94 21.79 -14.49 -1.29
CA ARG A 94 20.84 -15.58 -0.96
C ARG A 94 19.33 -15.28 -0.89
N ASP A 95 18.57 -16.23 -1.44
CA ASP A 95 17.09 -16.29 -1.49
C ASP A 95 16.42 -15.99 -0.13
N GLY A 96 15.58 -14.93 -0.11
CA GLY A 96 14.78 -14.52 1.04
C GLY A 96 13.73 -13.45 0.67
N ASP A 97 12.65 -13.38 1.44
CA ASP A 97 11.51 -12.47 1.22
C ASP A 97 11.79 -11.05 1.76
N PHE A 98 11.15 -10.02 1.19
CA PHE A 98 11.41 -8.56 1.29
C PHE A 98 12.04 -8.07 2.61
N TRP A 99 11.54 -8.53 3.76
CA TRP A 99 12.01 -8.01 5.05
C TRP A 99 13.06 -8.86 5.79
N ASP A 100 13.57 -9.94 5.20
CA ASP A 100 14.68 -10.70 5.81
C ASP A 100 16.01 -9.92 5.76
N HIS A 101 16.06 -8.83 4.99
CA HIS A 101 17.25 -8.00 4.76
C HIS A 101 17.16 -6.58 5.36
N LEU A 102 16.51 -6.43 6.53
CA LEU A 102 16.46 -5.18 7.29
C LEU A 102 17.83 -4.57 7.62
N SER A 103 18.88 -5.39 7.75
CA SER A 103 20.24 -4.88 8.02
C SER A 103 20.76 -3.93 6.95
N ILE A 104 20.18 -3.95 5.74
CA ILE A 104 20.69 -3.24 4.57
C ILE A 104 19.88 -1.98 4.23
N ILE A 105 18.58 -1.95 4.60
CA ILE A 105 17.74 -0.73 4.58
C ILE A 105 18.37 0.39 5.43
N PHE A 106 19.11 0.06 6.49
CA PHE A 106 19.82 1.01 7.37
C PHE A 106 21.02 1.74 6.73
N ARG A 107 21.14 1.77 5.40
CA ARG A 107 22.15 2.57 4.69
C ARG A 107 21.63 3.92 4.18
N SER A 108 20.31 4.13 4.15
CA SER A 108 19.76 5.46 3.83
C SER A 108 19.71 6.35 5.09
N PRO A 109 20.06 7.65 4.99
CA PRO A 109 19.98 8.56 6.14
C PRO A 109 18.59 8.62 6.78
N TYR A 110 17.55 8.50 5.94
CA TYR A 110 16.17 8.47 6.40
C TYR A 110 15.87 7.20 7.22
N ALA A 111 16.29 6.02 6.73
CA ALA A 111 16.08 4.76 7.43
C ALA A 111 16.85 4.69 8.75
N VAL A 112 18.08 5.23 8.79
CA VAL A 112 18.86 5.32 10.03
C VAL A 112 18.14 6.19 11.05
N SER A 113 17.65 7.36 10.61
CA SER A 113 16.94 8.30 11.48
C SER A 113 15.62 7.75 11.99
N ASN A 114 14.94 6.92 11.20
CA ASN A 114 13.62 6.34 11.52
C ASN A 114 13.68 4.86 11.92
N ARG A 115 14.87 4.36 12.29
CA ARG A 115 15.11 2.92 12.49
C ARG A 115 14.12 2.25 13.44
N LYS A 116 13.82 2.89 14.57
CA LYS A 116 12.90 2.34 15.57
C LYS A 116 11.48 2.18 15.04
N ASP A 117 11.04 3.09 14.18
CA ASP A 117 9.71 3.02 13.60
C ASP A 117 9.65 2.01 12.46
N LEU A 118 10.70 1.91 11.64
CA LEU A 118 10.82 0.84 10.65
C LEU A 118 10.80 -0.55 11.29
N GLU A 119 11.50 -0.75 12.40
CA GLU A 119 11.47 -2.00 13.17
C GLU A 119 10.06 -2.32 13.67
N ARG A 120 9.30 -1.31 14.11
CA ARG A 120 7.89 -1.50 14.54
C ARG A 120 6.99 -1.85 13.38
N VAL A 121 7.08 -1.14 12.26
CA VAL A 121 6.33 -1.42 11.02
C VAL A 121 6.59 -2.86 10.58
N PHE A 122 7.85 -3.29 10.57
CA PHE A 122 8.22 -4.66 10.24
C PHE A 122 7.60 -5.71 11.17
N LEU A 123 7.57 -5.45 12.48
CA LEU A 123 6.95 -6.37 13.43
C LEU A 123 5.44 -6.49 13.15
N LEU A 124 4.76 -5.40 12.78
CA LEU A 124 3.34 -5.38 12.45
C LEU A 124 3.03 -6.04 11.09
N ALA A 125 3.94 -5.91 10.12
CA ALA A 125 3.78 -6.44 8.77
C ALA A 125 3.96 -7.97 8.68
N ARG A 126 4.52 -8.63 9.70
CA ARG A 126 4.90 -10.04 9.63
C ARG A 126 4.43 -10.89 10.79
N PHE A 127 4.21 -12.16 10.49
CA PHE A 127 4.05 -13.20 11.51
C PHE A 127 5.35 -13.39 12.30
N ARG A 128 5.26 -13.29 13.61
CA ARG A 128 6.33 -13.49 14.58
C ARG A 128 5.78 -14.30 15.76
N PRO A 129 5.38 -15.56 15.54
CA PRO A 129 4.80 -16.40 16.58
C PRO A 129 5.74 -16.59 17.79
N ASN A 130 7.05 -16.59 17.55
CA ASN A 130 8.05 -16.63 18.64
C ASN A 130 8.03 -15.39 19.55
N LEU A 131 7.50 -14.25 19.07
CA LEU A 131 7.42 -13.00 19.83
C LEU A 131 6.01 -12.72 20.35
N PHE A 132 4.97 -13.08 19.60
CA PHE A 132 3.59 -12.71 19.90
C PHE A 132 2.66 -13.91 20.15
N GLY A 133 3.19 -15.13 20.09
CA GLY A 133 2.48 -16.37 20.39
C GLY A 133 1.75 -16.99 19.19
N GLU A 134 1.05 -18.08 19.47
CA GLU A 134 0.31 -18.85 18.46
C GLU A 134 -0.81 -18.04 17.80
N GLY A 135 -0.87 -18.12 16.47
CA GLY A 135 -1.83 -17.39 15.65
C GLY A 135 -1.65 -15.87 15.70
N ASP A 136 -0.40 -15.41 15.80
CA ASP A 136 0.00 -14.02 15.57
C ASP A 136 -0.63 -13.43 14.30
N VAL A 137 -0.83 -12.12 14.26
CA VAL A 137 -1.61 -11.42 13.23
C VAL A 137 -0.74 -10.37 12.57
N ALA A 138 -0.72 -10.33 11.23
CA ALA A 138 -0.04 -9.33 10.44
C ALA A 138 -1.04 -8.49 9.64
N PHE A 139 -0.60 -7.42 8.97
CA PHE A 139 -1.47 -6.67 8.04
C PHE A 139 -2.16 -7.58 7.02
N PHE A 140 -1.42 -8.54 6.46
CA PHE A 140 -1.97 -9.54 5.54
C PHE A 140 -3.11 -10.37 6.15
N SER A 141 -3.05 -10.68 7.44
CA SER A 141 -4.14 -11.36 8.15
C SER A 141 -5.42 -10.52 8.22
N LEU A 142 -5.28 -9.20 8.40
CA LEU A 142 -6.41 -8.27 8.42
C LEU A 142 -7.02 -8.12 7.02
N ALA A 143 -6.19 -8.13 5.98
CA ALA A 143 -6.63 -8.15 4.58
C ALA A 143 -7.43 -9.43 4.28
N GLN A 144 -6.91 -10.60 4.66
CA GLN A 144 -7.64 -11.87 4.54
C GLN A 144 -8.95 -11.87 5.32
N ALA A 145 -8.96 -11.32 6.54
CA ALA A 145 -10.18 -11.22 7.33
C ALA A 145 -11.20 -10.29 6.66
N SER A 146 -10.75 -9.18 6.08
CA SER A 146 -11.61 -8.26 5.31
C SER A 146 -12.20 -8.94 4.07
N PHE A 147 -11.38 -9.70 3.34
CA PHE A 147 -11.82 -10.52 2.21
C PHE A 147 -12.89 -11.55 2.63
N ARG A 148 -12.66 -12.28 3.72
CA ARG A 148 -13.64 -13.25 4.26
C ARG A 148 -14.93 -12.59 4.76
N ASN A 149 -14.86 -11.31 5.11
CA ASN A 149 -16.01 -10.53 5.53
C ASN A 149 -16.85 -10.01 4.37
N ILE A 150 -16.43 -10.14 3.11
CA ILE A 150 -17.27 -9.78 1.96
C ILE A 150 -18.58 -10.58 2.01
N ASN A 151 -19.72 -9.89 2.02
CA ASN A 151 -21.05 -10.51 2.13
C ASN A 151 -21.92 -10.35 0.87
N THR A 152 -21.36 -9.79 -0.20
CA THR A 152 -21.99 -9.65 -1.52
C THR A 152 -21.20 -10.40 -2.58
N ALA A 153 -21.05 -11.72 -2.42
CA ALA A 153 -20.23 -12.56 -3.29
C ALA A 153 -20.60 -12.42 -4.78
N ASP A 154 -21.89 -12.30 -5.08
CA ASP A 154 -22.41 -12.16 -6.45
C ASP A 154 -21.94 -10.88 -7.15
N LEU A 155 -21.64 -9.82 -6.37
CA LEU A 155 -21.05 -8.58 -6.89
C LEU A 155 -19.52 -8.67 -6.91
N ALA A 156 -18.96 -9.20 -5.82
CA ALA A 156 -17.52 -9.13 -5.58
C ALA A 156 -16.71 -10.03 -6.51
N PHE A 157 -17.17 -11.26 -6.77
CA PHE A 157 -16.37 -12.32 -7.40
C PHE A 157 -16.81 -12.62 -8.84
N ALA A 158 -17.32 -11.60 -9.55
CA ALA A 158 -17.68 -11.72 -10.95
C ALA A 158 -16.48 -12.01 -11.87
N ASN A 159 -15.26 -11.67 -11.45
CA ASN A 159 -14.02 -12.06 -12.11
C ASN A 159 -13.28 -13.08 -11.24
N SER A 160 -12.87 -14.21 -11.82
CA SER A 160 -12.18 -15.28 -11.08
C SER A 160 -10.90 -14.81 -10.41
N ARG A 161 -10.17 -13.87 -11.02
CA ARG A 161 -8.94 -13.28 -10.45
C ARG A 161 -9.20 -12.50 -9.16
N ASP A 162 -10.42 -12.08 -8.86
CA ASP A 162 -10.71 -11.34 -7.61
C ASP A 162 -10.57 -12.21 -6.35
N THR A 163 -10.67 -13.53 -6.51
CA THR A 163 -10.53 -14.50 -5.43
C THR A 163 -9.09 -14.96 -5.20
N THR A 164 -8.16 -14.56 -6.08
CA THR A 164 -6.73 -14.86 -5.90
C THR A 164 -6.11 -13.87 -4.92
N GLU A 165 -4.85 -14.13 -4.53
CA GLU A 165 -4.09 -13.21 -3.67
C GLU A 165 -3.98 -11.81 -4.29
N LYS A 166 -3.76 -11.74 -5.61
CA LYS A 166 -3.67 -10.51 -6.41
C LYS A 166 -5.02 -9.81 -6.66
N GLY A 167 -6.11 -10.41 -6.21
CA GLY A 167 -7.43 -9.80 -6.17
C GLY A 167 -7.59 -8.90 -4.94
N TYR A 168 -8.71 -9.05 -4.24
CA TYR A 168 -9.05 -8.19 -3.10
C TYR A 168 -8.02 -8.24 -1.96
N ILE A 169 -7.36 -9.38 -1.76
CA ILE A 169 -6.42 -9.54 -0.65
C ILE A 169 -5.24 -8.57 -0.81
N ASN A 170 -4.67 -8.45 -2.02
CA ASN A 170 -3.56 -7.53 -2.28
C ASN A 170 -4.00 -6.08 -2.07
N THR A 171 -5.08 -5.65 -2.74
CA THR A 171 -5.66 -4.30 -2.58
C THR A 171 -5.91 -3.95 -1.11
N PHE A 172 -6.56 -4.86 -0.35
CA PHE A 172 -6.83 -4.62 1.07
C PHE A 172 -5.56 -4.59 1.91
N ASN A 173 -4.55 -5.40 1.58
CA ASN A 173 -3.28 -5.42 2.31
C ASN A 173 -2.55 -4.08 2.15
N HIS A 174 -2.38 -3.59 0.92
CA HIS A 174 -1.73 -2.31 0.65
C HIS A 174 -2.43 -1.14 1.34
N ILE A 175 -3.74 -1.01 1.16
CA ILE A 175 -4.51 0.08 1.76
C ILE A 175 -4.51 -0.02 3.30
N THR A 176 -4.74 -1.21 3.86
CA THR A 176 -4.78 -1.40 5.32
C THR A 176 -3.43 -1.12 5.96
N ALA A 177 -2.34 -1.68 5.38
CA ALA A 177 -0.99 -1.49 5.89
C ALA A 177 -0.62 0.00 5.89
N GLN A 178 -0.80 0.68 4.75
CA GLN A 178 -0.44 2.09 4.62
C GLN A 178 -1.30 3.01 5.50
N ALA A 179 -2.58 2.68 5.69
CA ALA A 179 -3.42 3.41 6.64
C ALA A 179 -2.89 3.30 8.08
N PHE A 180 -2.53 2.09 8.54
CA PHE A 180 -1.94 1.90 9.87
C PHE A 180 -0.59 2.60 10.01
N ILE A 181 0.29 2.48 8.99
CA ILE A 181 1.61 3.10 9.04
C ILE A 181 1.47 4.62 9.13
N THR A 182 0.63 5.21 8.29
CA THR A 182 0.41 6.67 8.25
C THR A 182 -0.21 7.20 9.54
N SER A 183 -1.24 6.51 10.06
CA SER A 183 -1.93 6.95 11.27
C SER A 183 -1.05 6.86 12.51
N CYS A 184 -0.26 5.79 12.64
CA CYS A 184 0.57 5.54 13.82
C CYS A 184 1.90 6.28 13.80
N PHE A 185 2.50 6.43 12.63
CA PHE A 185 3.86 6.95 12.46
C PHE A 185 3.83 8.29 11.75
N SER A 186 3.92 8.29 10.43
CA SER A 186 3.79 9.45 9.56
C SER A 186 3.55 9.01 8.12
N GLU A 187 3.08 9.94 7.28
CA GLU A 187 2.96 9.74 5.83
C GLU A 187 4.32 9.47 5.20
N GLU A 188 5.35 10.23 5.58
CA GLU A 188 6.69 10.10 5.01
C GLU A 188 7.31 8.72 5.31
N LEU A 189 6.97 8.08 6.43
CA LEU A 189 7.39 6.71 6.70
C LEU A 189 6.61 5.69 5.85
N ALA A 190 5.32 5.95 5.65
CA ALA A 190 4.43 5.12 4.85
C ALA A 190 4.87 5.11 3.38
N ASP A 191 5.10 6.30 2.82
CA ASP A 191 5.67 6.55 1.49
C ASP A 191 7.02 5.83 1.33
N PHE A 192 7.97 6.04 2.25
CA PHE A 192 9.28 5.38 2.21
C PHE A 192 9.19 3.85 2.22
N VAL A 193 8.28 3.28 3.01
CA VAL A 193 8.07 1.82 3.09
C VAL A 193 7.45 1.29 1.79
N GLY A 194 6.44 1.98 1.25
CA GLY A 194 5.81 1.62 -0.02
C GLY A 194 6.80 1.68 -1.18
N ASP A 195 7.55 2.77 -1.30
CA ASP A 195 8.54 2.97 -2.35
C ASP A 195 9.62 1.88 -2.39
N ILE A 196 10.14 1.47 -1.23
CA ILE A 196 11.15 0.39 -1.20
C ILE A 196 10.52 -0.94 -1.60
N HIS A 197 9.28 -1.20 -1.17
CA HIS A 197 8.54 -2.40 -1.54
C HIS A 197 8.40 -2.54 -3.05
N GLU A 198 7.90 -1.51 -3.74
CA GLU A 198 7.64 -1.57 -5.18
C GLU A 198 8.93 -1.53 -6.01
N ARG A 199 9.93 -0.74 -5.60
CA ARG A 199 11.20 -0.60 -6.32
C ARG A 199 12.03 -1.88 -6.31
N TYR A 200 11.81 -2.79 -5.36
CA TYR A 200 12.50 -4.07 -5.34
C TYR A 200 12.11 -4.95 -6.53
N TYR A 201 10.80 -5.12 -6.73
CA TYR A 201 10.27 -6.10 -7.66
C TYR A 201 10.42 -5.60 -9.09
N HIS A 202 10.18 -4.31 -9.33
CA HIS A 202 10.23 -3.72 -10.67
C HIS A 202 10.90 -2.33 -10.70
N PRO A 203 12.25 -2.25 -10.67
CA PRO A 203 12.94 -0.97 -10.90
C PRO A 203 12.58 -0.33 -12.25
N GLU A 204 12.10 -1.12 -13.22
CA GLU A 204 11.60 -0.66 -14.52
C GLU A 204 10.41 0.30 -14.41
N LEU A 205 9.66 0.27 -13.30
CA LEU A 205 8.57 1.22 -13.02
C LEU A 205 9.02 2.67 -13.12
N ILE A 206 10.26 2.97 -12.74
CA ILE A 206 10.79 4.34 -12.78
C ILE A 206 11.05 4.80 -14.21
N LEU A 207 11.40 3.87 -15.10
CA LEU A 207 11.79 4.17 -16.49
C LEU A 207 10.67 3.96 -17.50
N GLY A 208 9.64 3.19 -17.14
CA GLY A 208 8.55 2.80 -18.04
C GLY A 208 8.96 1.82 -19.14
N LYS A 209 10.11 1.16 -18.98
CA LYS A 209 10.71 0.27 -19.97
C LYS A 209 10.57 -1.17 -19.54
N PHE A 210 9.47 -1.80 -19.92
CA PHE A 210 9.17 -3.20 -19.58
C PHE A 210 9.40 -4.12 -20.77
N THR A 211 9.80 -5.37 -20.49
CA THR A 211 9.81 -6.45 -21.48
C THR A 211 8.38 -6.89 -21.82
N GLU A 212 8.18 -7.52 -22.98
CA GLU A 212 6.87 -8.08 -23.35
C GLU A 212 6.37 -9.11 -22.33
N LYS A 213 7.29 -9.88 -21.73
CA LYS A 213 6.96 -10.83 -20.66
C LYS A 213 6.41 -10.11 -19.43
N GLN A 214 7.06 -9.03 -18.99
CA GLN A 214 6.58 -8.22 -17.86
C GLN A 214 5.23 -7.59 -18.17
N ILE A 215 5.04 -7.03 -19.37
CA ILE A 215 3.76 -6.42 -19.79
C ILE A 215 2.62 -7.45 -19.81
N GLY A 216 2.92 -8.68 -20.25
CA GLY A 216 1.95 -9.77 -20.31
C GLY A 216 1.64 -10.42 -18.96
N ASP A 217 2.45 -10.16 -17.93
CA ASP A 217 2.20 -10.62 -16.57
C ASP A 217 1.28 -9.64 -15.85
N LEU A 218 0.02 -10.03 -15.66
CA LEU A 218 -0.97 -9.17 -15.00
C LEU A 218 -0.98 -9.30 -13.48
N ASP A 219 -0.29 -10.31 -12.94
CA ASP A 219 -0.30 -10.64 -11.52
C ASP A 219 0.99 -10.18 -10.83
N GLU A 220 2.12 -10.14 -11.56
CA GLU A 220 3.42 -9.68 -11.03
C GLU A 220 4.08 -8.65 -11.97
N GLY A 221 3.37 -8.13 -12.97
CA GLY A 221 3.91 -7.13 -13.89
C GLY A 221 3.48 -5.70 -13.55
N PRO A 222 3.70 -4.73 -14.47
CA PRO A 222 3.50 -3.31 -14.18
C PRO A 222 2.05 -2.95 -13.83
N VAL A 223 1.07 -3.76 -14.21
CA VAL A 223 -0.33 -3.54 -13.81
C VAL A 223 -0.48 -3.67 -12.30
N ASP A 224 0.06 -4.74 -11.70
CA ASP A 224 -0.02 -5.00 -10.27
C ASP A 224 0.70 -3.89 -9.49
N ASN A 225 1.95 -3.60 -9.84
CA ASN A 225 2.73 -2.61 -9.09
C ASN A 225 2.20 -1.18 -9.19
N TYR A 226 1.71 -0.74 -10.36
CA TYR A 226 1.10 0.59 -10.45
C TYR A 226 -0.21 0.68 -9.66
N VAL A 227 -0.97 -0.41 -9.62
CA VAL A 227 -2.15 -0.51 -8.76
C VAL A 227 -1.75 -0.44 -7.28
N ASP A 228 -0.69 -1.13 -6.89
CA ASP A 228 -0.20 -1.13 -5.51
C ASP A 228 0.36 0.23 -5.09
N LEU A 229 1.08 0.94 -5.96
CA LEU A 229 1.51 2.32 -5.72
C LEU A 229 0.32 3.26 -5.46
N ILE A 230 -0.74 3.19 -6.27
CA ILE A 230 -1.95 4.00 -6.06
C ILE A 230 -2.71 3.59 -4.80
N ASN A 231 -2.88 2.29 -4.57
CA ASN A 231 -3.55 1.78 -3.38
C ASN A 231 -2.80 2.13 -2.09
N ASN A 232 -1.47 2.20 -2.16
CA ASN A 232 -0.65 2.68 -1.06
C ASN A 232 -1.04 4.13 -0.72
N GLU A 233 -1.10 5.03 -1.71
CA GLU A 233 -1.48 6.43 -1.49
C GLU A 233 -2.90 6.59 -0.94
N TRP A 234 -3.87 5.83 -1.47
CA TRP A 234 -5.23 5.83 -0.90
C TRP A 234 -5.22 5.40 0.56
N GLY A 235 -4.46 4.36 0.90
CA GLY A 235 -4.23 3.94 2.29
C GLY A 235 -3.66 5.06 3.15
N GLN A 236 -2.67 5.81 2.65
CA GLN A 236 -2.09 6.94 3.37
C GLN A 236 -3.13 8.04 3.65
N GLN A 237 -3.92 8.44 2.64
CA GLN A 237 -4.96 9.47 2.83
C GLN A 237 -6.02 9.04 3.85
N ILE A 238 -6.47 7.78 3.79
CA ILE A 238 -7.40 7.24 4.79
C ILE A 238 -6.75 7.23 6.17
N GLY A 239 -5.48 6.81 6.27
CA GLY A 239 -4.72 6.81 7.52
C GLY A 239 -4.67 8.19 8.17
N LYS A 240 -4.47 9.27 7.40
CA LYS A 240 -4.54 10.65 7.92
C LYS A 240 -5.92 10.98 8.49
N GLN A 241 -6.99 10.64 7.77
CA GLN A 241 -8.36 10.90 8.21
C GLN A 241 -8.70 10.13 9.50
N LEU A 242 -8.34 8.85 9.55
CA LEU A 242 -8.58 7.99 10.72
C LEU A 242 -7.73 8.42 11.92
N LYS A 243 -6.51 8.91 11.69
CA LYS A 243 -5.67 9.51 12.73
C LYS A 243 -6.38 10.66 13.43
N VAL A 244 -6.98 11.57 12.67
CA VAL A 244 -7.75 12.69 13.21
C VAL A 244 -9.02 12.20 13.89
N LYS A 245 -9.81 11.35 13.21
CA LYS A 245 -11.09 10.82 13.72
C LYS A 245 -10.95 10.15 15.09
N TYR A 246 -9.90 9.37 15.28
CA TYR A 246 -9.67 8.60 16.51
C TYR A 246 -8.61 9.20 17.44
N ASN A 247 -8.11 10.40 17.13
CA ASN A 247 -7.03 11.06 17.87
C ASN A 247 -5.81 10.14 18.10
N ILE A 248 -5.38 9.44 17.04
CA ILE A 248 -4.27 8.49 17.09
C ILE A 248 -2.94 9.24 17.19
N ASN A 249 -2.11 8.81 18.15
CA ASN A 249 -0.78 9.33 18.40
C ASN A 249 0.12 8.20 18.93
N ARG A 250 1.37 8.56 19.29
CA ARG A 250 2.39 7.58 19.74
C ARG A 250 2.06 6.87 21.05
N GLU A 251 1.16 7.44 21.85
CA GLU A 251 0.72 6.92 23.14
C GLU A 251 -0.64 6.22 23.06
N THR A 252 -1.23 6.10 21.87
CA THR A 252 -2.53 5.45 21.68
C THR A 252 -2.47 4.01 22.17
N TRP A 253 -3.35 3.71 23.13
CA TRP A 253 -3.63 2.34 23.56
C TRP A 253 -4.68 1.72 22.65
N TRP A 254 -4.26 0.74 21.84
CA TRP A 254 -5.07 0.07 20.85
C TRP A 254 -6.00 -0.95 21.50
N LYS A 255 -7.14 -0.51 22.02
CA LYS A 255 -8.19 -1.42 22.51
C LYS A 255 -8.83 -2.18 21.34
N PRO A 256 -9.38 -3.39 21.56
CA PRO A 256 -10.08 -4.13 20.52
C PRO A 256 -11.22 -3.31 19.86
N GLU A 257 -11.92 -2.47 20.62
CA GLU A 257 -12.96 -1.58 20.08
C GLU A 257 -12.41 -0.55 19.10
N LEU A 258 -11.24 0.03 19.39
CA LEU A 258 -10.59 0.97 18.47
C LEU A 258 -10.16 0.25 17.18
N VAL A 259 -9.56 -0.94 17.29
CA VAL A 259 -9.13 -1.73 16.13
C VAL A 259 -10.33 -2.14 15.27
N ALA A 260 -11.41 -2.63 15.87
CA ALA A 260 -12.63 -2.99 15.14
C ALA A 260 -13.22 -1.78 14.39
N ASN A 261 -13.34 -0.63 15.08
CA ASN A 261 -13.86 0.59 14.47
C ASN A 261 -12.97 1.09 13.32
N TYR A 262 -11.65 1.06 13.50
CA TYR A 262 -10.68 1.43 12.47
C TYR A 262 -10.82 0.54 11.22
N LEU A 263 -10.91 -0.79 11.40
CA LEU A 263 -11.10 -1.74 10.31
C LEU A 263 -12.47 -1.60 9.63
N ASN A 264 -13.51 -1.27 10.38
CA ASN A 264 -14.85 -1.03 9.82
C ASN A 264 -14.90 0.24 8.97
N ASP A 265 -14.16 1.29 9.32
CA ASP A 265 -14.01 2.46 8.45
C ASP A 265 -13.26 2.12 7.15
N LEU A 266 -12.23 1.28 7.23
CA LEU A 266 -11.57 0.75 6.03
C LEU A 266 -12.53 -0.08 5.18
N GLN A 267 -13.32 -0.96 5.78
CA GLN A 267 -14.37 -1.71 5.05
C GLN A 267 -15.42 -0.78 4.44
N HIS A 268 -15.81 0.29 5.12
CA HIS A 268 -16.73 1.28 4.57
C HIS A 268 -16.12 1.96 3.33
N TYR A 269 -14.84 2.31 3.39
CA TYR A 269 -14.11 2.81 2.23
C TYR A 269 -14.09 1.77 1.09
N TYR A 270 -13.75 0.50 1.37
CA TYR A 270 -13.77 -0.56 0.36
C TYR A 270 -15.16 -0.76 -0.25
N SER A 271 -16.21 -0.67 0.56
CA SER A 271 -17.60 -0.75 0.09
C SER A 271 -17.93 0.36 -0.89
N TRP A 272 -17.51 1.59 -0.57
CA TRP A 272 -17.69 2.72 -1.46
C TRP A 272 -16.83 2.60 -2.72
N ALA A 273 -15.57 2.22 -2.59
CA ALA A 273 -14.64 2.19 -3.70
C ALA A 273 -14.93 1.07 -4.71
N LEU A 274 -15.23 -0.12 -4.19
CA LEU A 274 -15.35 -1.36 -4.97
C LEU A 274 -16.80 -1.83 -5.14
N GLN A 275 -17.78 -1.08 -4.60
CA GLN A 275 -19.22 -1.36 -4.71
C GLN A 275 -19.62 -2.76 -4.21
N ILE A 276 -19.03 -3.17 -3.08
CA ILE A 276 -19.29 -4.45 -2.40
C ILE A 276 -19.72 -4.25 -0.95
N GLY A 277 -20.35 -5.24 -0.33
CA GLY A 277 -20.73 -5.23 1.07
C GLY A 277 -19.78 -6.03 1.96
N PHE A 278 -19.72 -5.65 3.24
CA PHE A 278 -18.99 -6.38 4.28
C PHE A 278 -19.87 -6.71 5.48
N LYS A 279 -19.56 -7.84 6.10
CA LYS A 279 -19.84 -8.10 7.51
C LYS A 279 -18.83 -7.30 8.35
N PRO A 280 -19.29 -6.46 9.29
CA PRO A 280 -18.39 -5.64 10.10
C PRO A 280 -17.58 -6.51 11.07
N PHE A 281 -16.35 -6.07 11.33
CA PHE A 281 -15.52 -6.54 12.43
C PHE A 281 -16.15 -6.20 13.78
N LYS A 282 -15.94 -7.09 14.75
CA LYS A 282 -16.34 -6.93 16.14
C LYS A 282 -15.12 -6.90 17.07
N PRO A 283 -15.20 -6.22 18.22
CA PRO A 283 -14.10 -6.22 19.19
C PRO A 283 -13.69 -7.62 19.66
N GLU A 284 -14.63 -8.56 19.72
CA GLU A 284 -14.42 -9.93 20.17
C GLU A 284 -13.83 -10.84 19.07
N ASP A 285 -13.75 -10.38 17.82
CA ASP A 285 -13.15 -11.17 16.75
C ASP A 285 -11.68 -11.47 17.08
N GLU A 286 -11.28 -12.72 16.86
CA GLU A 286 -9.95 -13.20 17.25
C GLU A 286 -8.83 -12.36 16.63
N GLN A 287 -8.96 -12.03 15.33
CA GLN A 287 -7.99 -11.20 14.61
C GLN A 287 -7.87 -9.79 15.21
N VAL A 288 -9.00 -9.20 15.62
CA VAL A 288 -9.04 -7.87 16.25
C VAL A 288 -8.36 -7.89 17.61
N THR A 289 -8.73 -8.86 18.45
CA THR A 289 -8.15 -8.99 19.79
C THR A 289 -6.64 -9.25 19.73
N LYS A 290 -6.18 -10.13 18.84
CA LYS A 290 -4.76 -10.44 18.70
C LYS A 290 -3.96 -9.29 18.10
N PHE A 291 -4.49 -8.64 17.06
CA PHE A 291 -3.83 -7.47 16.48
C PHE A 291 -3.74 -6.30 17.46
N SER A 292 -4.80 -6.05 18.25
CA SER A 292 -4.79 -5.10 19.36
C SER A 292 -3.63 -5.36 20.34
N ARG A 293 -3.46 -6.61 20.79
CA ARG A 293 -2.35 -6.99 21.68
C ARG A 293 -1.00 -6.76 21.02
N LYS A 294 -0.85 -7.15 19.75
CA LYS A 294 0.39 -6.96 18.99
C LYS A 294 0.74 -5.49 18.83
N MET A 295 -0.21 -4.65 18.43
CA MET A 295 -0.05 -3.20 18.32
C MET A 295 0.49 -2.63 19.64
N ASN A 296 -0.17 -2.92 20.76
CA ASN A 296 0.27 -2.42 22.06
C ASN A 296 1.65 -2.95 22.45
N ALA A 297 1.97 -4.22 22.18
CA ALA A 297 3.28 -4.79 22.45
C ALA A 297 4.39 -4.14 21.62
N VAL A 298 4.13 -3.88 20.33
CA VAL A 298 5.08 -3.23 19.41
C VAL A 298 5.28 -1.76 19.76
N MET A 299 4.20 -1.01 20.02
CA MET A 299 4.29 0.42 20.33
C MET A 299 4.98 0.69 21.67
N ASN A 300 4.76 -0.16 22.68
CA ASN A 300 5.38 -0.02 24.00
C ASN A 300 6.79 -0.65 24.10
N ARG A 301 7.28 -1.29 23.04
CA ARG A 301 8.60 -1.91 23.06
C ARG A 301 9.69 -0.84 23.11
N LYS A 302 10.56 -0.92 24.12
CA LYS A 302 11.88 -0.28 24.07
C LYS A 302 12.73 -1.08 23.08
N SER A 303 13.35 -0.41 22.11
CA SER A 303 14.11 -1.02 21.01
C SER A 303 15.05 -2.14 21.48
N PHE A 304 15.31 -3.12 20.62
CA PHE A 304 16.33 -4.15 20.87
C PHE A 304 17.74 -3.56 20.93
#